data_AF-A0A235EX12-F1
#
_entry.id   AF-A0A235EX12-F1
#
_cell.length_a   1.000
_cell.length_b   1.000
_cell.length_c   1.000
_cell.angle_alpha   90.00
_cell.angle_beta   90.00
_cell.angle_gamma   90.00
#
_symmetry.space_group_name_H-M   'P 1'
#
loop_
_entity.id
_entity.type
_entity.pdbx_description
1 polymer ?
#
loop_
_entity_poly.entity_id
_entity_poly.type
_entity_poly.pdbx_seq_one_letter_code
_entity_poly.pdbx_strand_id
1 'polypeptide(L)'
;MSELSPAMLARLALKMPAEFDVRQSTIWIYLERGTGRYVKVVLPRLRVVNAETMGRLNEQASGQARDLWCEKYGTPFPETGVDGDWSEFVLADEIPHEGPTRLTEAEWAHVQRAARQAALTVDILWLLVEGLGWRPGQPVADNDRGWLSVWAEEEESPGVMESVRELLCLPRRYDWIPPAVTAAYPTPPRSSWRAIAAA
;
A
#
# COMPACT_ATOMS: atom_id res chain seq x y z
N MET A 1 -14.55 13.99 19.84
CA MET A 1 -13.45 13.51 18.99
C MET A 1 -13.55 12.01 18.96
N SER A 2 -13.69 11.37 17.78
CA SER A 2 -13.59 9.91 17.73
C SER A 2 -12.19 9.53 18.18
N GLU A 3 -12.08 8.71 19.23
CA GLU A 3 -10.80 8.09 19.55
C GLU A 3 -10.37 7.22 18.36
N LEU A 4 -9.08 7.28 18.00
CA LEU A 4 -8.52 6.41 16.98
C LEU A 4 -8.60 4.96 17.46
N SER A 5 -8.88 4.03 16.55
CA SER A 5 -8.90 2.60 16.89
C SER A 5 -7.51 2.12 17.33
N PRO A 6 -7.42 1.02 18.11
CA PRO A 6 -6.14 0.40 18.44
C PRO A 6 -5.29 0.09 17.21
N ALA A 7 -5.91 -0.34 16.10
CA ALA A 7 -5.23 -0.57 14.83
C ALA A 7 -4.65 0.72 14.24
N MET A 8 -5.43 1.80 14.17
CA MET A 8 -4.95 3.09 13.64
C MET A 8 -3.82 3.68 14.48
N LEU A 9 -3.86 3.51 15.81
CA LEU A 9 -2.75 3.91 16.67
C LEU A 9 -1.46 3.12 16.37
N ALA A 10 -1.57 1.79 16.21
CA ALA A 10 -0.43 0.95 15.84
C ALA A 10 0.12 1.35 14.46
N ARG A 11 -0.77 1.56 13.49
CA ARG A 11 -0.43 2.02 12.15
C ARG A 11 0.33 3.34 12.19
N LEU A 12 -0.14 4.36 12.90
CA LEU A 12 0.54 5.66 12.96
C LEU A 12 1.89 5.62 13.68
N ALA A 13 2.13 4.62 14.52
CA ALA A 13 3.39 4.44 15.24
C ALA A 13 4.50 3.77 14.41
N LEU A 14 4.18 3.13 13.28
CA LEU A 14 5.21 2.51 12.43
C LEU A 14 6.17 3.56 11.88
N LYS A 15 7.47 3.24 11.89
CA LYS A 15 8.52 4.08 11.33
C LYS A 15 8.88 3.53 9.96
N MET A 16 8.59 4.29 8.91
CA MET A 16 8.90 3.94 7.53
C MET A 16 9.63 5.11 6.87
N PRO A 17 10.51 4.84 5.89
CA PRO A 17 11.04 5.90 5.03
C PRO A 17 9.91 6.58 4.24
N ALA A 18 10.02 7.88 3.99
CA ALA A 18 8.96 8.69 3.39
C ALA A 18 8.56 8.20 2.00
N GLU A 19 9.51 7.65 1.25
CA GLU A 19 9.32 7.12 -0.11
C GLU A 19 8.54 5.79 -0.17
N PHE A 20 8.16 5.26 0.99
CA PHE A 20 7.33 4.06 1.16
C PHE A 20 6.17 4.30 2.14
N ASP A 21 6.09 5.49 2.74
CA ASP A 21 5.16 5.79 3.82
C ASP A 21 3.99 6.66 3.36
N VAL A 22 2.94 6.01 2.84
CA VAL A 22 1.71 6.71 2.42
C VAL A 22 1.02 7.44 3.56
N ARG A 23 1.33 7.16 4.83
CA ARG A 23 0.71 7.82 6.00
C ARG A 23 1.25 9.22 6.22
N GLN A 24 2.49 9.47 5.79
CA GLN A 24 3.19 10.76 5.94
C GLN A 24 3.44 11.44 4.60
N SER A 25 3.31 10.71 3.50
CA SER A 25 3.57 11.19 2.15
C SER A 25 2.42 10.89 1.19
N THR A 26 2.24 11.75 0.19
CA THR A 26 1.47 11.44 -1.00
C THR A 26 2.45 10.95 -2.05
N ILE A 27 2.28 9.70 -2.49
CA ILE A 27 3.19 9.03 -3.42
C ILE A 27 2.46 8.80 -4.74
N TRP A 28 3.00 9.37 -5.81
CA TRP A 28 2.51 9.19 -7.18
C TRP A 28 3.50 8.34 -7.96
N ILE A 29 2.98 7.41 -8.75
CA ILE A 29 3.74 6.62 -9.70
C ILE A 29 3.30 7.04 -11.10
N TYR A 30 4.24 7.60 -11.85
CA TYR A 30 4.05 7.91 -13.25
C TYR A 30 4.58 6.74 -14.06
N LEU A 31 3.69 5.91 -14.58
CA LEU A 31 4.02 4.63 -15.21
C LEU A 31 3.66 4.63 -16.70
N GLU A 32 4.62 4.30 -17.54
CA GLU A 32 4.39 3.96 -18.95
C GLU A 32 4.06 2.46 -19.07
N ARG A 33 2.77 2.17 -19.15
CA ARG A 33 2.29 0.79 -19.26
C ARG A 33 2.75 0.18 -20.59
N GLY A 34 3.31 -1.03 -20.52
CA GLY A 34 3.84 -1.77 -21.67
C GLY A 34 5.37 -1.71 -21.82
N THR A 35 6.03 -0.67 -21.32
CA THR A 35 7.51 -0.62 -21.26
C THR A 35 8.05 -0.91 -19.87
N GLY A 36 7.24 -0.71 -18.83
CA GLY A 36 7.65 -0.82 -17.43
C GLY A 36 8.52 0.36 -16.96
N ARG A 37 8.61 1.43 -17.76
CA ARG A 37 9.30 2.66 -17.33
C ARG A 37 8.39 3.44 -16.37
N TYR A 38 8.96 3.89 -15.27
CA TYR A 38 8.25 4.70 -14.30
C TYR A 38 9.16 5.62 -13.52
N VAL A 39 8.56 6.67 -12.97
CA VAL A 39 9.16 7.50 -11.92
C VAL A 39 8.21 7.61 -10.74
N LYS A 40 8.80 7.72 -9.55
CA LYS A 40 8.08 7.88 -8.30
C LYS A 40 8.26 9.31 -7.80
N VAL A 41 7.16 10.00 -7.54
CA VAL A 41 7.15 11.34 -6.96
C VAL A 41 6.62 11.24 -5.54
N VAL A 42 7.38 11.79 -4.59
CA VAL A 42 7.07 11.73 -3.15
C VAL A 42 6.88 13.15 -2.65
N LEU A 43 5.65 13.48 -2.25
CA LEU A 43 5.30 14.79 -1.72
C LEU A 43 4.85 14.68 -0.26
N PRO A 44 5.00 15.72 0.58
CA PRO A 44 4.44 15.73 1.92
C PRO A 44 2.92 15.54 1.90
N ARG A 45 2.38 14.72 2.81
CA ARG A 45 0.92 14.51 2.88
C ARG A 45 0.20 15.80 3.29
N LEU A 46 -0.83 16.17 2.54
CA LEU A 46 -1.64 17.35 2.82
C LEU A 46 -2.60 17.11 3.99
N ARG A 47 -2.73 18.09 4.88
CA ARG A 47 -3.68 18.06 6.00
C ARG A 47 -5.08 18.55 5.63
N VAL A 48 -5.18 19.35 4.57
CA VAL A 48 -6.44 19.89 4.04
C VAL A 48 -6.45 19.63 2.55
N VAL A 49 -7.51 18.99 2.08
CA VAL A 49 -7.70 18.62 0.68
C VAL A 49 -8.91 19.35 0.15
N ASN A 50 -8.67 20.33 -0.71
CA ASN A 50 -9.67 21.01 -1.53
C ASN A 50 -9.20 21.02 -3.00
N ALA A 51 -10.10 21.39 -3.93
CA ALA A 51 -9.80 21.35 -5.36
C ALA A 51 -8.56 22.18 -5.75
N GLU A 52 -8.35 23.34 -5.12
CA GLU A 52 -7.19 24.19 -5.39
C GLU A 52 -5.88 23.57 -4.90
N THR A 53 -5.86 23.03 -3.69
CA THR A 53 -4.69 22.33 -3.13
C THR A 53 -4.37 21.06 -3.92
N MET A 54 -5.39 20.35 -4.40
CA MET A 54 -5.22 19.18 -5.28
C MET A 54 -4.66 19.58 -6.64
N GLY A 55 -5.16 20.66 -7.25
CA GLY A 55 -4.64 21.19 -8.51
C GLY A 55 -3.14 21.52 -8.40
N ARG A 56 -2.75 22.27 -7.37
CA ARG A 56 -1.34 22.59 -7.10
C ARG A 56 -0.47 21.36 -6.86
N LEU A 57 -0.99 20.38 -6.12
CA LEU A 57 -0.26 19.13 -5.86
C LEU A 57 -0.04 18.35 -7.15
N ASN A 58 -1.06 18.26 -8.01
CA ASN A 58 -0.98 17.57 -9.30
C ASN A 58 0.01 18.28 -10.25
N GLU A 59 -0.01 19.60 -10.31
CA GLU A 59 0.95 20.40 -11.09
C GLU A 59 2.38 20.17 -10.60
N GLN A 60 2.60 20.24 -9.28
CA GLN A 60 3.90 19.99 -8.68
C GLN A 60 4.38 18.56 -8.94
N ALA A 61 3.51 17.56 -8.75
CA ALA A 61 3.85 16.17 -8.99
C ALA A 61 4.23 15.93 -10.45
N SER A 62 3.46 16.51 -11.38
CA SER A 62 3.70 16.37 -12.82
C SER A 62 4.99 17.06 -13.25
N GLY A 63 5.31 18.23 -12.69
CA GLY A 63 6.59 18.90 -12.91
C GLY A 63 7.78 18.04 -12.44
N GLN A 64 7.74 17.54 -11.20
CA GLN A 64 8.79 16.67 -10.68
C GLN A 64 8.92 15.36 -11.45
N ALA A 65 7.80 14.78 -11.90
CA ALA A 65 7.82 13.57 -12.72
C ALA A 65 8.57 13.80 -14.05
N ARG A 66 8.36 14.95 -14.70
CA ARG A 66 9.06 15.30 -15.95
C ARG A 66 10.56 15.41 -15.75
N ASP A 67 10.99 16.06 -14.67
CA ASP A 67 12.40 16.22 -14.32
C ASP A 67 13.04 14.86 -14.01
N LEU A 68 12.42 14.08 -13.12
CA LEU A 68 12.88 12.74 -12.75
C LEU A 68 12.92 11.78 -13.94
N TRP A 69 11.99 11.90 -14.88
CA TRP A 69 11.97 11.07 -16.08
C TRP A 69 13.14 11.39 -17.01
N CYS A 70 13.40 12.67 -17.23
CA CYS A 70 14.57 13.12 -18.00
C CYS A 70 15.86 12.66 -17.34
N GLU A 71 15.95 12.73 -16.01
CA GLU A 71 17.12 12.26 -15.25
C GLU A 71 17.30 10.74 -15.36
N LYS A 72 16.24 9.96 -15.14
CA LYS A 72 16.29 8.49 -15.09
C LYS A 72 16.49 7.86 -16.46
N TYR A 73 15.89 8.42 -17.52
CA TYR A 73 15.84 7.81 -18.84
C TYR A 73 16.60 8.58 -19.93
N GLY A 74 17.03 9.82 -19.67
CA GLY A 74 17.73 10.65 -20.65
C GLY A 74 16.86 11.10 -21.83
N THR A 75 15.54 10.90 -21.76
CA THR A 75 14.58 11.27 -22.79
C THR A 75 13.50 12.19 -22.21
N PRO A 76 12.87 13.06 -23.03
CA PRO A 76 11.72 13.84 -22.59
C PRO A 76 10.60 12.95 -22.02
N PHE A 77 9.87 13.49 -21.06
CA PHE A 77 8.67 12.86 -20.51
C PHE A 77 7.62 12.65 -21.62
N PRO A 78 7.02 11.45 -21.76
CA PRO A 78 5.98 11.22 -22.76
C PRO A 78 4.70 12.00 -22.42
N GLU A 79 4.21 12.82 -23.35
CA GLU A 79 2.95 13.57 -23.16
C GLU A 79 1.69 12.67 -23.20
N THR A 80 1.84 11.42 -23.63
CA THR A 80 0.76 10.43 -23.73
C THR A 80 1.26 9.06 -23.32
N GLY A 81 0.40 8.24 -22.72
CA GLY A 81 0.74 6.87 -22.32
C GLY A 81 1.48 6.77 -20.97
N VAL A 82 1.63 7.89 -20.26
CA VAL A 82 2.13 7.94 -18.89
C VAL A 82 1.13 8.69 -18.03
N ASP A 83 0.47 7.95 -17.14
CA ASP A 83 -0.48 8.49 -16.17
C ASP A 83 0.16 8.46 -14.78
N GLY A 84 -0.10 9.51 -14.01
CA GLY A 84 0.27 9.56 -12.59
C GLY A 84 -0.86 8.95 -11.77
N ASP A 85 -0.60 7.79 -11.18
CA ASP A 85 -1.53 7.11 -10.27
C ASP A 85 -1.01 7.21 -8.83
N TRP A 86 -1.91 7.31 -7.86
CA TRP A 86 -1.52 7.16 -6.46
C TRP A 86 -1.03 5.73 -6.22
N SER A 87 -0.06 5.56 -5.33
CA SER A 87 0.49 4.22 -5.04
C SER A 87 -0.56 3.19 -4.61
N GLU A 88 -1.67 3.62 -4.01
CA GLU A 88 -2.81 2.76 -3.64
C GLU A 88 -3.64 2.24 -4.84
N PHE A 89 -3.34 2.68 -6.07
CA PHE A 89 -4.00 2.20 -7.29
C PHE A 89 -3.05 1.47 -8.25
N VAL A 90 -1.76 1.40 -7.91
CA VAL A 90 -0.74 0.74 -8.73
C VAL A 90 -0.53 -0.66 -8.19
N LEU A 91 -0.69 -1.68 -9.04
CA LEU A 91 -0.50 -3.06 -8.63
C LEU A 91 0.99 -3.32 -8.35
N ALA A 92 1.24 -4.15 -7.35
CA ALA A 92 2.58 -4.46 -6.88
C ALA A 92 3.47 -5.17 -7.92
N ASP A 93 2.89 -5.74 -8.99
CA ASP A 93 3.65 -6.35 -10.09
C ASP A 93 3.85 -5.43 -11.32
N GLU A 94 3.27 -4.23 -11.33
CA GLU A 94 3.46 -3.25 -12.40
C GLU A 94 4.83 -2.55 -12.32
N ILE A 95 5.42 -2.46 -11.13
CA ILE A 95 6.75 -1.88 -10.91
C ILE A 95 7.62 -2.79 -10.02
N PRO A 96 8.95 -2.80 -10.19
CA PRO A 96 9.86 -3.49 -9.28
C PRO A 96 9.76 -2.97 -7.84
N HIS A 97 10.00 -3.86 -6.88
CA HIS A 97 10.18 -3.45 -5.48
C HIS A 97 11.52 -2.73 -5.28
N GLU A 98 11.47 -1.41 -5.08
CA GLU A 98 12.65 -0.55 -4.84
C GLU A 98 13.01 -0.37 -3.35
N GLY A 99 12.35 -1.10 -2.46
CA GLY A 99 12.58 -0.99 -1.01
C GLY A 99 13.98 -1.44 -0.57
N PRO A 100 14.48 -0.96 0.59
CA PRO A 100 15.76 -1.40 1.14
C PRO A 100 15.79 -2.90 1.42
N THR A 101 14.62 -3.51 1.64
CA THR A 101 14.48 -4.95 1.82
C THR A 101 14.50 -5.66 0.47
N ARG A 102 15.60 -6.37 0.18
CA ARG A 102 15.71 -7.16 -1.05
C ARG A 102 14.82 -8.40 -0.99
N LEU A 103 13.94 -8.54 -1.98
CA LEU A 103 13.13 -9.73 -2.19
C LEU A 103 13.89 -10.73 -3.07
N THR A 104 13.79 -12.01 -2.72
CA THR A 104 14.26 -13.12 -3.55
C THR A 104 13.32 -13.36 -4.73
N GLU A 105 13.76 -14.13 -5.72
CA GLU A 105 12.91 -14.50 -6.87
C GLU A 105 11.64 -15.24 -6.45
N ALA A 106 11.73 -16.13 -5.44
CA ALA A 106 10.58 -16.86 -4.93
C ALA A 106 9.55 -15.95 -4.25
N GLU A 107 10.03 -14.98 -3.47
CA GLU A 107 9.17 -13.99 -2.81
C GLU A 107 8.54 -13.05 -3.85
N TRP A 108 9.30 -12.66 -4.88
CA TRP A 108 8.77 -11.83 -5.96
C TRP A 108 7.71 -12.57 -6.79
N ALA A 109 7.92 -13.85 -7.10
CA ALA A 109 6.92 -14.67 -7.77
C ALA A 109 5.61 -14.76 -6.95
N HIS A 110 5.72 -14.76 -5.62
CA HIS A 110 4.57 -14.73 -4.72
C HIS A 110 3.83 -13.39 -4.78
N VAL A 111 4.55 -12.26 -4.80
CA VAL A 111 3.98 -10.92 -5.02
C VAL A 111 3.23 -10.86 -6.35
N GLN A 112 3.84 -11.34 -7.44
CA GLN A 112 3.22 -11.33 -8.78
C GLN A 112 1.93 -12.14 -8.83
N ARG A 113 1.86 -13.29 -8.14
CA ARG A 113 0.62 -14.05 -8.03
C ARG A 113 -0.44 -13.29 -7.24
N ALA A 114 -0.08 -12.71 -6.09
CA ALA A 114 -1.00 -11.97 -5.23
C ALA A 114 -1.57 -10.73 -5.92
N ALA A 115 -0.74 -9.95 -6.62
CA ALA A 115 -1.15 -8.77 -7.38
C ALA A 115 -2.27 -9.08 -8.38
N ARG A 116 -2.14 -10.20 -9.12
CA ARG A 116 -3.11 -10.59 -10.16
C ARG A 116 -4.39 -11.20 -9.62
N GLN A 117 -4.34 -11.86 -8.47
CA GLN A 117 -5.50 -12.59 -7.93
C GLN A 117 -6.31 -11.78 -6.92
N ALA A 118 -5.66 -10.90 -6.18
CA ALA A 118 -6.27 -10.21 -5.05
C ALA A 118 -6.13 -8.68 -5.14
N ALA A 119 -5.61 -8.16 -6.26
CA ALA A 119 -5.35 -6.74 -6.48
C ALA A 119 -4.38 -6.13 -5.44
N LEU A 120 -3.26 -6.82 -5.17
CA LEU A 120 -2.24 -6.31 -4.25
C LEU A 120 -1.60 -5.06 -4.83
N THR A 121 -1.76 -3.95 -4.14
CA THR A 121 -1.19 -2.65 -4.50
C THR A 121 0.20 -2.46 -3.90
N VAL A 122 0.99 -1.56 -4.49
CA VAL A 122 2.39 -1.36 -4.10
C VAL A 122 2.52 -0.76 -2.69
N ASP A 123 1.58 0.06 -2.24
CA ASP A 123 1.58 0.62 -0.89
C ASP A 123 1.36 -0.44 0.20
N ILE A 124 0.48 -1.43 -0.04
CA ILE A 124 0.31 -2.58 0.85
C ILE A 124 1.58 -3.43 0.86
N LEU A 125 2.21 -3.66 -0.30
CA LEU A 125 3.50 -4.36 -0.33
C LEU A 125 4.55 -3.64 0.53
N TRP A 126 4.67 -2.32 0.40
CA TRP A 126 5.61 -1.52 1.21
C TRP A 126 5.28 -1.55 2.70
N LEU A 127 4.01 -1.47 3.09
CA LEU A 127 3.61 -1.61 4.49
C LEU A 127 4.08 -2.95 5.07
N LEU A 128 3.83 -4.06 4.37
CA LEU A 128 4.15 -5.40 4.85
C LEU A 128 5.66 -5.61 4.89
N VAL A 129 6.37 -5.24 3.82
CA VAL A 129 7.81 -5.52 3.68
C VAL A 129 8.64 -4.50 4.47
N GLU A 130 8.45 -3.21 4.22
CA GLU A 130 9.30 -2.16 4.79
C GLU A 130 8.79 -1.63 6.12
N GLY A 131 7.48 -1.66 6.35
CA GLY A 131 6.89 -1.23 7.62
C GLY A 131 6.91 -2.30 8.70
N LEU A 132 6.61 -3.55 8.33
CA LEU A 132 6.45 -4.66 9.27
C LEU A 132 7.58 -5.69 9.21
N GLY A 133 8.44 -5.63 8.20
CA GLY A 133 9.55 -6.58 8.04
C GLY A 133 9.08 -7.98 7.61
N TRP A 134 7.84 -8.10 7.13
CA TRP A 134 7.29 -9.38 6.68
C TRP A 134 7.85 -9.76 5.32
N ARG A 135 7.93 -11.07 5.09
CA ARG A 135 8.49 -11.64 3.87
C ARG A 135 7.36 -12.28 3.06
N PRO A 136 7.18 -11.92 1.78
CA PRO A 136 6.16 -12.54 0.92
C PRO A 136 6.32 -14.06 0.87
N GLY A 137 5.22 -14.80 0.92
CA GLY A 137 5.23 -16.26 0.86
C GLY A 137 5.72 -16.95 2.14
N GLN A 138 6.05 -16.20 3.20
CA GLN A 138 6.39 -16.75 4.50
C GLN A 138 5.16 -16.71 5.42
N PRO A 139 4.80 -17.83 6.06
CA PRO A 139 3.73 -17.85 7.06
C PRO A 139 4.01 -16.87 8.19
N VAL A 140 3.00 -16.09 8.57
CA VAL A 140 3.05 -15.17 9.72
C VAL A 140 2.17 -15.71 10.84
N ALA A 141 2.60 -15.56 12.08
CA ALA A 141 1.82 -16.02 13.22
C ALA A 141 0.57 -15.14 13.43
N ASP A 142 -0.55 -15.79 13.71
CA ASP A 142 -1.86 -15.18 13.96
C ASP A 142 -1.87 -14.21 15.17
N ASN A 143 -0.93 -14.37 16.10
CA ASN A 143 -0.77 -13.53 17.29
C ASN A 143 0.30 -12.43 17.12
N ASP A 144 0.87 -12.25 15.92
CA ASP A 144 1.81 -11.17 15.65
C ASP A 144 1.12 -9.80 15.78
N ARG A 145 1.71 -8.88 16.52
CA ARG A 145 1.13 -7.54 16.73
C ARG A 145 1.13 -6.67 15.48
N GLY A 146 1.96 -6.98 14.47
CA GLY A 146 1.98 -6.30 13.18
C GLY A 146 0.65 -6.35 12.44
N TRP A 147 -0.19 -7.35 12.74
CA TRP A 147 -1.57 -7.43 12.24
C TRP A 147 -2.42 -6.20 12.56
N LEU A 148 -2.14 -5.48 13.65
CA LEU A 148 -2.88 -4.25 13.98
C LEU A 148 -2.67 -3.18 12.91
N SER A 149 -1.47 -3.04 12.37
CA SER A 149 -1.19 -2.03 11.35
C SER A 149 -1.82 -2.39 10.00
N VAL A 150 -1.91 -3.69 9.68
CA VAL A 150 -2.65 -4.17 8.49
C VAL A 150 -4.15 -3.99 8.68
N TRP A 151 -4.67 -4.34 9.85
CA TRP A 151 -6.08 -4.22 10.15
C TRP A 151 -6.57 -2.77 10.07
N ALA A 152 -5.69 -1.81 10.32
CA ALA A 152 -5.99 -0.39 10.12
C ALA A 152 -6.30 -0.06 8.65
N GLU A 153 -5.62 -0.72 7.69
CA GLU A 153 -5.95 -0.56 6.27
C GLU A 153 -7.31 -1.20 5.94
N GLU A 154 -7.64 -2.34 6.56
CA GLU A 154 -8.95 -2.99 6.41
C GLU A 154 -10.10 -2.13 6.97
N GLU A 155 -9.85 -1.39 8.06
CA GLU A 155 -10.83 -0.45 8.62
C GLU A 155 -11.11 0.75 7.70
N GLU A 156 -10.11 1.21 6.95
CA GLU A 156 -10.22 2.30 5.97
C GLU A 156 -10.73 1.79 4.60
N SER A 157 -10.29 0.59 4.19
CA SER A 157 -10.55 -0.05 2.90
C SER A 157 -10.75 -1.57 3.06
N PRO A 158 -12.02 -2.04 3.19
CA PRO A 158 -12.35 -3.45 3.49
C PRO A 158 -11.97 -4.51 2.44
N GLY A 159 -11.20 -4.15 1.40
CA GLY A 159 -10.73 -5.08 0.37
C GLY A 159 -9.28 -5.54 0.55
N VAL A 160 -8.54 -4.93 1.49
CA VAL A 160 -7.09 -5.11 1.61
C VAL A 160 -6.72 -6.50 2.11
N MET A 161 -7.51 -7.08 3.02
CA MET A 161 -7.15 -8.34 3.67
C MET A 161 -7.03 -9.53 2.70
N GLU A 162 -7.77 -9.56 1.60
CA GLU A 162 -7.64 -10.68 0.64
C GLU A 162 -6.23 -10.73 0.02
N SER A 163 -5.70 -9.58 -0.36
CA SER A 163 -4.33 -9.43 -0.88
C SER A 163 -3.26 -9.83 0.13
N VAL A 164 -3.42 -9.39 1.37
CA VAL A 164 -2.46 -9.69 2.45
C VAL A 164 -2.42 -11.20 2.74
N ARG A 165 -3.58 -11.85 2.76
CA ARG A 165 -3.69 -13.29 3.07
C ARG A 165 -3.01 -14.16 2.04
N GLU A 166 -3.23 -13.86 0.76
CA GLU A 166 -2.50 -14.53 -0.32
C GLU A 166 -1.01 -14.28 -0.14
N LEU A 167 -0.59 -13.01 0.04
CA LEU A 167 0.82 -12.64 0.16
C LEU A 167 1.54 -13.31 1.35
N LEU A 168 0.87 -13.58 2.46
CA LEU A 168 1.47 -14.16 3.68
C LEU A 168 1.18 -15.65 3.87
N CYS A 169 0.72 -16.35 2.82
CA CYS A 169 0.44 -17.78 2.84
C CYS A 169 -0.60 -18.22 3.89
N LEU A 170 -1.66 -17.44 4.05
CA LEU A 170 -2.70 -17.73 5.03
C LEU A 170 -4.00 -18.23 4.35
N PRO A 171 -4.82 -19.05 5.04
CA PRO A 171 -6.03 -19.63 4.44
C PRO A 171 -7.11 -18.59 4.13
N ARG A 172 -7.65 -18.53 2.90
CA ARG A 172 -8.75 -17.58 2.56
C ARG A 172 -9.97 -17.81 3.45
N ARG A 173 -10.23 -16.89 4.39
CA ARG A 173 -11.44 -16.87 5.23
C ARG A 173 -11.80 -15.43 5.54
N TYR A 174 -12.97 -15.00 5.04
CA TYR A 174 -13.51 -13.65 5.22
C TYR A 174 -14.01 -13.38 6.65
N ASP A 175 -14.32 -14.43 7.42
CA ASP A 175 -14.84 -14.31 8.80
C ASP A 175 -13.74 -14.39 9.88
N TRP A 176 -12.47 -14.28 9.49
CA TRP A 176 -11.36 -14.46 10.40
C TRP A 176 -10.70 -13.13 10.74
N ILE A 177 -10.60 -12.86 12.03
CA ILE A 177 -9.87 -11.74 12.61
C ILE A 177 -8.60 -12.31 13.27
N PRO A 178 -7.40 -11.75 13.00
CA PRO A 178 -6.20 -12.17 13.69
C PRO A 178 -6.38 -12.06 15.22
N PRO A 179 -6.05 -13.11 16.00
CA PRO A 179 -6.06 -13.07 17.47
C PRO A 179 -5.37 -11.86 18.08
N ALA A 180 -4.27 -11.38 17.49
CA ALA A 180 -3.60 -10.15 17.93
C ALA A 180 -4.51 -8.92 17.85
N VAL A 181 -5.34 -8.83 16.80
CA VAL A 181 -6.32 -7.77 16.62
C VAL A 181 -7.44 -7.94 17.63
N THR A 182 -8.03 -9.13 17.75
CA THR A 182 -9.10 -9.38 18.73
C THR A 182 -8.67 -9.05 20.17
N ALA A 183 -7.44 -9.43 20.54
CA ALA A 183 -6.91 -9.17 21.88
C ALA A 183 -6.68 -7.67 22.18
N ALA A 184 -6.52 -6.84 21.14
CA ALA A 184 -6.30 -5.41 21.31
C ALA A 184 -7.59 -4.60 21.40
N TYR A 185 -8.74 -5.19 21.05
CA TYR A 185 -10.03 -4.50 21.04
C TYR A 185 -10.90 -4.96 22.22
N PRO A 186 -11.56 -4.03 22.93
CA PRO A 186 -12.49 -4.40 24.02
C PRO A 186 -13.79 -5.05 23.50
N THR A 187 -14.13 -4.84 22.23
CA THR A 187 -15.26 -5.46 21.51
C THR A 187 -14.83 -5.76 20.07
N PRO A 188 -15.45 -6.70 19.33
CA PRO A 188 -15.05 -7.00 17.95
C PRO A 188 -14.90 -5.74 17.07
N PRO A 189 -13.83 -5.63 16.25
CA PRO A 189 -13.55 -4.46 15.41
C PRO A 189 -14.72 -4.07 14.53
N ARG A 190 -14.95 -2.77 14.27
CA ARG A 190 -16.12 -2.31 13.50
C ARG A 190 -16.18 -2.85 12.06
N SER A 191 -15.04 -3.16 11.46
CA SER A 191 -14.97 -3.84 10.15
C SER A 191 -15.61 -5.23 10.15
N SER A 192 -15.69 -5.91 11.31
CA SER A 192 -16.33 -7.23 11.45
C SER A 192 -17.86 -7.19 11.41
N TRP A 193 -18.48 -6.01 11.36
CA TRP A 193 -19.95 -5.86 11.43
C TRP A 193 -20.60 -5.70 10.06
N ARG A 194 -19.80 -5.57 8.98
CA ARG A 194 -20.32 -5.68 7.62
C ARG A 194 -20.35 -7.15 7.25
N ALA A 195 -21.41 -7.84 7.64
CA ALA A 195 -21.86 -8.94 6.80
C ALA A 195 -22.00 -8.37 5.39
N ILE A 196 -21.22 -8.87 4.43
CA ILE A 196 -21.55 -8.68 3.02
C ILE A 196 -22.95 -9.28 2.90
N ALA A 197 -23.97 -8.43 2.82
CA ALA A 197 -25.29 -8.88 2.43
C ALA A 197 -25.06 -9.60 1.11
N ALA A 198 -25.29 -10.91 1.11
CA ALA A 198 -25.22 -11.72 -0.10
C ALA A 198 -26.13 -11.04 -1.13
N ALA A 199 -25.52 -10.47 -2.17
CA ALA A 199 -26.19 -9.96 -3.36
C ALA A 199 -26.20 -11.06 -4.42
#